data_AF-A0A957HP42-F1
#
_entry.id   AF-A0A957HP42-F1
#
_cell.length_a   1.000
_cell.length_b   1.000
_cell.length_c   1.000
_cell.angle_alpha   90.00
_cell.angle_beta   90.00
_cell.angle_gamma   90.00
#
_symmetry.space_group_name_H-M   'P 1'
#
loop_
_entity.id
_entity.type
_entity.pdbx_description
1 polymer ?
#
loop_
_entity_poly.entity_id
_entity_poly.type
_entity_poly.pdbx_seq_one_letter_code
_entity_poly.pdbx_strand_id
1 'polypeptide(L)'
;MIRREHHAGKGQGLVEYALVLVLVAVVVMAALTLLGPQIGNVFSTVVAGLGGSTGAAVAAPGKPTITMAQFQLRDGNRVVIQVEVSEPTMITVSDKQGGSPVTANCNNGCTPDIFVGGPSSGTLIVTAPGNSKSVFYPAPP
;
A
#
# COMPACT_ATOMS: atom_id res chain seq x y z
N MET A 1 54.05 -45.61 34.19
CA MET A 1 52.80 -45.93 33.48
C MET A 1 52.22 -44.63 32.93
N ILE A 2 52.07 -44.55 31.60
CA ILE A 2 51.68 -43.35 30.85
C ILE A 2 50.14 -43.24 30.85
N ARG A 3 49.64 -42.06 31.25
CA ARG A 3 48.24 -41.61 31.20
C ARG A 3 47.69 -41.69 29.77
N ARG A 4 46.40 -42.06 29.60
CA ARG A 4 45.45 -41.37 28.70
C ARG A 4 44.01 -41.58 29.17
N GLU A 5 43.47 -40.58 29.87
CA GLU A 5 42.04 -40.36 30.05
C GLU A 5 41.48 -39.82 28.71
N HIS A 6 40.63 -40.59 28.04
CA HIS A 6 39.94 -40.18 26.82
C HIS A 6 38.81 -39.22 27.18
N HIS A 7 39.08 -37.91 27.15
CA HIS A 7 38.07 -36.88 27.35
C HIS A 7 37.06 -36.81 26.18
N ALA A 8 35.80 -36.59 26.57
CA ALA A 8 34.58 -36.66 25.79
C ALA A 8 34.61 -35.87 24.46
N GLY A 9 34.49 -36.58 23.34
CA GLY A 9 34.30 -35.99 22.01
C GLY A 9 32.94 -36.36 21.43
N LYS A 10 31.87 -35.62 21.77
CA LYS A 10 30.62 -35.66 20.97
C LYS A 10 29.62 -34.50 21.17
N GLY A 11 29.94 -33.44 21.92
CA GLY A 11 29.01 -32.33 22.19
C GLY A 11 29.47 -30.93 21.74
N GLN A 12 30.72 -30.77 21.31
CA GLN A 12 31.32 -29.43 21.15
C GLN A 12 30.91 -28.71 19.86
N GLY A 13 30.51 -29.45 18.81
CA GLY A 13 30.06 -28.83 17.55
C GLY A 13 28.62 -28.30 17.59
N LEU A 14 27.69 -28.98 18.27
CA LEU A 14 26.26 -28.60 18.23
C LEU A 14 25.98 -27.23 18.85
N VAL A 15 26.71 -26.89 19.92
CA VAL A 15 26.55 -25.57 20.56
C VAL A 15 27.19 -24.45 19.75
N GLU A 16 28.32 -24.71 19.09
CA GLU A 16 28.98 -23.72 18.22
C GLU A 16 28.11 -23.37 17.01
N TYR A 17 27.51 -24.36 16.35
CA TYR A 17 26.55 -24.10 15.27
C TYR A 17 25.27 -23.42 15.77
N ALA A 18 24.78 -23.77 16.96
CA ALA A 18 23.62 -23.10 17.55
C ALA A 18 23.88 -21.60 17.81
N LEU A 19 25.07 -21.24 18.31
CA LEU A 19 25.43 -19.84 18.56
C LEU A 19 25.57 -19.03 17.26
N VAL A 20 26.15 -19.62 16.21
CA VAL A 20 26.21 -18.98 14.89
C VAL A 20 24.82 -18.81 14.29
N LEU A 21 23.93 -19.81 14.42
CA LEU A 21 22.55 -19.71 13.95
C LEU A 21 21.75 -18.60 14.67
N VAL A 22 21.93 -18.45 15.98
CA VAL A 22 21.31 -17.35 16.74
C VAL A 22 21.84 -15.99 16.26
N LEU A 23 23.15 -15.87 16.04
CA LEU A 23 23.74 -14.63 15.52
C LEU A 23 23.18 -14.26 14.14
N VAL A 24 23.11 -15.23 13.22
CA VAL A 24 22.54 -15.03 11.88
C VAL A 24 21.06 -14.66 11.97
N ALA A 25 20.30 -15.31 12.86
CA ALA A 25 18.88 -15.00 13.05
C ALA A 25 18.66 -13.54 13.47
N VAL A 26 19.48 -13.01 14.39
CA VAL A 26 19.41 -11.59 14.80
C VAL A 26 19.71 -10.66 13.63
N VAL A 27 20.74 -10.97 12.83
CA VAL A 27 21.10 -10.18 11.65
C VAL A 27 19.97 -10.17 10.62
N VAL A 28 19.33 -11.32 10.35
CA VAL A 28 18.21 -11.41 9.41
C VAL A 28 17.00 -10.61 9.92
N MET A 29 16.69 -10.70 11.22
CA MET A 29 15.61 -9.90 11.81
C MET A 29 15.88 -8.39 11.67
N ALA A 30 17.11 -7.95 11.92
CA ALA A 30 17.50 -6.55 11.71
C ALA A 30 17.40 -6.15 10.23
N ALA A 31 17.85 -7.00 9.31
CA ALA A 31 17.77 -6.71 7.88
C ALA A 31 16.30 -6.58 7.41
N LEU A 32 15.41 -7.49 7.83
CA LEU A 32 14.00 -7.48 7.44
C LEU A 32 13.25 -6.26 8.01
N THR A 33 13.55 -5.83 9.24
CA THR A 33 12.89 -4.66 9.83
C THR A 33 13.31 -3.35 9.17
N LEU A 34 14.57 -3.24 8.74
CA LEU A 34 15.07 -2.04 8.05
C LEU A 34 14.65 -2.00 6.57
N LEU A 35 14.78 -3.13 5.85
CA LEU A 35 14.55 -3.17 4.40
C LEU A 35 13.08 -3.32 4.04
N GLY A 36 12.25 -3.93 4.91
CA GLY A 36 10.83 -4.16 4.65
C GLY A 36 10.07 -2.88 4.26
N PRO A 37 10.12 -1.81 5.05
CA PRO A 37 9.45 -0.55 4.72
C PRO A 37 9.97 0.10 3.43
N GLN A 38 11.30 0.07 3.21
CA GLN A 38 11.92 0.68 2.03
C GLN A 38 11.43 0.03 0.73
N ILE A 39 11.40 -1.31 0.70
CA ILE A 39 10.91 -2.07 -0.45
C ILE A 39 9.40 -1.80 -0.67
N GLY A 40 8.62 -1.74 0.41
CA GLY A 40 7.20 -1.41 0.36
C GLY A 40 6.91 -0.06 -0.28
N ASN A 41 7.65 0.98 0.10
CA ASN A 41 7.46 2.34 -0.42
C ASN A 41 7.80 2.43 -1.92
N VAL A 42 8.87 1.76 -2.35
CA VAL A 42 9.26 1.71 -3.77
C VAL A 42 8.19 1.00 -4.60
N PHE A 43 7.78 -0.20 -4.18
CA PHE A 43 6.76 -0.96 -4.91
C PHE A 43 5.43 -0.21 -4.97
N SER A 44 5.05 0.42 -3.87
CA SER A 44 3.85 1.24 -3.77
C SER A 44 3.87 2.42 -4.75
N THR A 45 4.99 3.15 -4.83
CA THR A 45 5.15 4.26 -5.78
C THR A 45 5.01 3.79 -7.22
N VAL A 46 5.60 2.63 -7.55
CA VAL A 46 5.50 2.03 -8.88
C VAL A 46 4.07 1.61 -9.21
N VAL A 47 3.37 0.95 -8.28
CA VAL A 47 1.96 0.56 -8.45
C VAL A 47 1.07 1.79 -8.57
N ALA A 48 1.34 2.88 -7.85
CA ALA A 48 0.60 4.11 -8.00
C ALA A 48 0.81 4.75 -9.38
N GLY A 49 2.07 4.84 -9.84
CA GLY A 49 2.40 5.38 -11.15
C GLY A 49 1.84 4.55 -12.32
N LEU A 50 1.76 3.22 -12.18
CA LEU A 50 1.19 2.33 -13.19
C LEU A 50 -0.33 2.18 -13.08
N GLY A 51 -0.85 2.21 -11.84
CA GLY A 51 -2.22 1.92 -11.45
C GLY A 51 -3.11 3.16 -11.31
N GLY A 52 -2.78 4.23 -12.04
CA GLY A 52 -3.68 5.35 -12.26
C GLY A 52 -5.01 4.86 -12.83
N SER A 53 -5.98 4.66 -11.94
CA SER A 53 -7.32 4.15 -12.23
C SER A 53 -7.33 2.69 -12.74
N THR A 54 -7.34 1.69 -11.84
CA THR A 54 -7.39 0.26 -12.23
C THR A 54 -8.76 -0.13 -12.81
N GLY A 55 -8.86 -0.14 -14.15
CA GLY A 55 -9.97 -0.70 -14.96
C GLY A 55 -11.08 0.29 -15.33
N ALA A 56 -11.48 0.39 -16.60
CA ALA A 56 -12.54 1.31 -17.02
C ALA A 56 -13.82 1.13 -16.17
N ALA A 57 -14.36 2.22 -15.60
CA ALA A 57 -15.62 2.12 -14.88
C ALA A 57 -16.72 1.90 -15.93
N VAL A 58 -17.36 0.73 -15.89
CA VAL A 58 -18.51 0.45 -16.76
C VAL A 58 -19.74 1.01 -16.06
N ALA A 59 -20.40 2.00 -16.65
CA ALA A 59 -21.65 2.52 -16.13
C ALA A 59 -22.83 1.61 -16.46
N ALA A 60 -23.79 1.55 -15.53
CA ALA A 60 -25.13 1.06 -15.85
C ALA A 60 -25.81 1.97 -16.90
N PRO A 61 -26.77 1.45 -17.68
CA PRO A 61 -27.48 2.25 -18.68
C PRO A 61 -28.15 3.50 -18.09
N GLY A 62 -27.97 4.66 -18.73
CA GLY A 62 -28.54 5.94 -18.29
C GLY A 62 -27.93 6.49 -17.00
N LYS A 63 -26.72 6.06 -16.63
CA LYS A 63 -25.95 6.58 -15.49
C LYS A 63 -24.64 7.23 -15.95
N PRO A 64 -24.15 8.25 -15.21
CA PRO A 64 -22.87 8.89 -15.49
C PRO A 64 -21.72 7.89 -15.39
N THR A 65 -20.79 7.97 -16.34
CA THR A 65 -19.57 7.14 -16.36
C THR A 65 -18.41 7.89 -15.75
N ILE A 66 -17.67 7.25 -14.83
CA ILE A 66 -16.36 7.75 -14.41
C ILE A 66 -15.36 7.45 -15.53
N THR A 67 -15.02 8.46 -16.33
CA THR A 67 -14.09 8.32 -17.45
C THR A 67 -12.64 8.27 -16.96
N MET A 68 -12.31 9.01 -15.91
CA MET A 68 -10.98 9.07 -15.32
C MET A 68 -11.06 9.26 -13.80
N ALA A 69 -10.13 8.64 -13.06
CA ALA A 69 -9.92 8.92 -11.64
C ALA A 69 -8.44 8.70 -11.29
N GLN A 70 -7.68 9.78 -11.08
CA GLN A 70 -6.25 9.72 -10.80
C GLN A 70 -5.94 10.41 -9.48
N PHE A 71 -5.01 9.85 -8.71
CA PHE A 71 -4.55 10.50 -7.50
C PHE A 71 -3.45 11.53 -7.84
N GLN A 72 -3.36 12.56 -7.02
CA GLN A 72 -2.23 13.46 -6.92
C GLN A 72 -1.87 13.60 -5.44
N LEU A 73 -0.58 13.47 -5.15
CA LEU A 73 -0.05 13.68 -3.81
C LEU A 73 -0.09 15.17 -3.47
N ARG A 74 -0.55 15.48 -2.26
CA ARG A 74 -0.49 16.83 -1.70
C ARG A 74 0.56 16.85 -0.59
N ASP A 75 0.15 16.69 0.66
CA ASP A 75 1.01 16.75 1.84
C ASP A 75 0.60 15.69 2.87
N GLY A 76 1.55 14.90 3.37
CA GLY A 76 1.30 13.84 4.36
C GLY A 76 0.20 12.86 3.94
N ASN A 77 -0.85 12.75 4.74
CA ASN A 77 -2.01 11.87 4.50
C ASN A 77 -3.17 12.53 3.71
N ARG A 78 -2.95 13.69 3.07
CA ARG A 78 -3.96 14.32 2.21
C ARG A 78 -3.68 13.99 0.75
N VAL A 79 -4.65 13.37 0.10
CA VAL A 79 -4.61 12.97 -1.31
C VAL A 79 -5.69 13.74 -2.06
N VAL A 80 -5.34 14.30 -3.22
CA VAL A 80 -6.29 14.93 -4.14
C VAL A 80 -6.60 13.94 -5.25
N ILE A 81 -7.86 13.78 -5.62
CA ILE A 81 -8.25 12.93 -6.75
C ILE A 81 -8.72 13.82 -7.89
N GLN A 82 -8.12 13.71 -9.08
CA GLN A 82 -8.69 14.24 -10.30
C GLN A 82 -9.69 13.24 -10.87
N VAL A 83 -10.97 13.61 -10.91
CA VAL A 83 -12.04 12.76 -11.47
C VAL A 83 -12.66 13.47 -12.67
N GLU A 84 -12.89 12.70 -13.73
CA GLU A 84 -13.64 13.12 -14.92
C GLU A 84 -14.88 12.22 -15.06
N VAL A 85 -16.01 12.84 -15.42
CA VAL A 85 -17.31 12.17 -15.53
C VAL A 85 -18.01 12.56 -16.82
N SER A 86 -18.76 11.63 -17.40
CA SER A 86 -19.47 11.87 -18.67
C SER A 86 -20.65 12.82 -18.56
N GLU A 87 -21.26 12.95 -17.37
CA GLU A 87 -22.42 13.79 -17.09
C GLU A 87 -22.34 14.33 -15.65
N PRO A 88 -23.02 15.45 -15.32
CA PRO A 88 -22.96 16.05 -13.99
C PRO A 88 -23.49 15.11 -12.90
N THR A 89 -22.68 14.81 -11.89
CA THR A 89 -23.06 13.84 -10.86
C THR A 89 -22.38 14.04 -9.51
N MET A 90 -22.98 13.49 -8.47
CA MET A 90 -22.41 13.41 -7.13
C MET A 90 -21.56 12.14 -7.03
N ILE A 91 -20.28 12.29 -6.75
CA ILE A 91 -19.38 11.18 -6.44
C ILE A 91 -19.10 11.13 -4.95
N THR A 92 -18.78 9.94 -4.45
CA THR A 92 -18.23 9.74 -3.11
C THR A 92 -16.89 9.05 -3.22
N VAL A 93 -15.85 9.66 -2.68
CA VAL A 93 -14.51 9.07 -2.55
C VAL A 93 -14.40 8.51 -1.14
N SER A 94 -14.07 7.23 -1.04
CA SER A 94 -13.86 6.55 0.24
C SER A 94 -12.53 5.84 0.22
N ASP A 95 -11.84 5.86 1.35
CA ASP A 95 -10.61 5.10 1.54
C ASP A 95 -10.91 3.72 2.13
N LYS A 96 -10.35 2.66 1.54
CA LYS A 96 -10.50 1.29 2.07
C LYS A 96 -9.90 1.11 3.45
N GLN A 97 -9.00 1.99 3.89
CA GLN A 97 -8.28 1.88 5.15
C GLN A 97 -8.90 2.66 6.31
N GLY A 98 -10.03 3.34 6.09
CA GLY A 98 -10.79 3.99 7.17
C GLY A 98 -10.75 5.52 7.21
N GLY A 99 -10.44 6.16 6.08
CA GLY A 99 -10.61 7.62 5.92
C GLY A 99 -12.08 8.07 5.92
N SER A 100 -12.32 9.34 6.28
CA SER A 100 -13.67 9.92 6.18
C SER A 100 -14.07 10.08 4.70
N PRO A 101 -15.21 9.52 4.27
CA PRO A 101 -15.64 9.63 2.89
C PRO A 101 -15.96 11.09 2.56
N VAL A 102 -15.57 11.50 1.35
CA VAL A 102 -15.78 12.86 0.84
C VAL A 102 -16.70 12.79 -0.37
N THR A 103 -17.74 13.61 -0.37
CA THR A 103 -18.68 13.71 -1.49
C THR A 103 -18.41 15.01 -2.26
N ALA A 104 -18.37 14.93 -3.58
CA ALA A 104 -18.18 16.08 -4.46
C ALA A 104 -19.18 16.08 -5.62
N ASN A 105 -19.60 17.27 -6.05
CA ASN A 105 -20.35 17.45 -7.27
C ASN A 105 -19.35 17.66 -8.43
N CYS A 106 -19.42 16.79 -9.43
CA CYS A 106 -18.52 16.80 -10.57
C CYS A 106 -19.32 17.15 -11.82
N ASN A 107 -18.99 18.28 -12.45
CA ASN A 107 -19.63 18.77 -13.66
C ASN A 107 -18.57 18.74 -14.77
N ASN A 108 -18.52 17.63 -15.51
CA ASN A 108 -17.42 17.19 -16.38
C ASN A 108 -16.11 16.83 -15.65
N GLY A 109 -15.82 17.41 -14.49
CA GLY A 109 -14.72 16.98 -13.63
C GLY A 109 -14.73 17.65 -12.26
N CYS A 110 -13.88 17.17 -11.35
CA CYS A 110 -13.73 17.68 -9.99
C CYS A 110 -12.41 17.22 -9.36
N THR A 111 -11.98 17.90 -8.30
CA THR A 111 -10.74 17.60 -7.57
C THR A 111 -10.94 17.46 -6.05
N PRO A 112 -11.74 16.49 -5.57
CA PRO A 112 -11.93 16.30 -4.13
C PRO A 112 -10.61 15.96 -3.43
N ASP A 113 -10.41 16.54 -2.25
CA ASP A 113 -9.39 16.12 -1.30
C ASP A 113 -9.98 15.11 -0.30
N ILE A 114 -9.20 14.09 0.06
CA ILE A 114 -9.56 13.14 1.10
C ILE A 114 -8.39 12.98 2.07
N PHE A 115 -8.72 12.81 3.35
CA PHE A 115 -7.77 12.37 4.36
C PHE A 115 -7.77 10.85 4.40
N VAL A 116 -6.67 10.23 3.95
CA VAL A 116 -6.54 8.77 3.94
C VAL A 116 -6.15 8.25 5.32
N GLY A 117 -6.52 7.03 5.64
CA GLY A 117 -6.26 6.40 6.92
C GLY A 117 -4.94 5.63 6.93
N GLY A 118 -4.12 5.83 7.97
CA GLY A 118 -2.94 5.00 8.24
C GLY A 118 -1.63 5.46 7.58
N PRO A 119 -0.48 4.87 7.97
CA PRO A 119 0.86 5.24 7.49
C PRO A 119 1.25 4.55 6.17
N SER A 120 0.37 3.72 5.61
CA SER A 120 0.65 2.83 4.49
C SER A 120 0.00 3.34 3.21
N SER A 121 0.45 2.80 2.08
CA SER A 121 -0.25 2.95 0.80
C SER A 121 -1.60 2.26 0.81
N GLY A 122 -2.53 2.72 -0.02
CA GLY A 122 -3.88 2.16 -0.03
C GLY A 122 -4.64 2.36 -1.33
N THR A 123 -5.95 2.13 -1.27
CA THR A 123 -6.84 2.23 -2.41
C THR A 123 -8.06 3.04 -2.05
N LEU A 124 -8.29 4.08 -2.85
CA LEU A 124 -9.49 4.88 -2.84
C LEU A 124 -10.51 4.25 -3.78
N ILE A 125 -11.77 4.29 -3.37
CA ILE A 125 -12.92 3.92 -4.18
C ILE A 125 -13.68 5.20 -4.48
N VAL A 126 -13.70 5.58 -5.75
CA VAL A 126 -14.55 6.64 -6.27
C VAL A 126 -15.86 6.00 -6.71
N THR A 127 -16.95 6.34 -6.05
CA THR A 127 -18.27 5.78 -6.28
C THR A 127 -19.15 6.83 -6.94
N ALA A 128 -19.75 6.51 -8.08
CA ALA A 128 -20.84 7.28 -8.69
C ALA A 128 -22.09 6.40 -8.78
N PRO A 129 -23.27 6.97 -9.08
CA PRO A 129 -24.49 6.19 -9.24
C PRO A 129 -24.33 5.09 -10.30
N GLY A 130 -24.27 3.83 -9.89
CA GLY A 130 -24.23 2.68 -10.79
C GLY A 130 -22.84 2.26 -11.29
N ASN A 131 -21.76 2.91 -10.83
CA ASN A 131 -20.39 2.45 -11.08
C ASN A 131 -19.43 2.88 -9.97
N SER A 132 -18.26 2.26 -9.96
CA SER A 132 -17.18 2.67 -9.05
C SER A 132 -15.84 2.44 -9.72
N LYS A 133 -14.86 3.22 -9.30
CA LYS A 133 -13.50 3.17 -9.82
C LYS A 133 -12.52 3.11 -8.65
N SER A 134 -11.54 2.23 -8.74
CA SER A 134 -10.45 2.14 -7.77
C SER A 134 -9.26 2.97 -8.21
N VAL A 135 -8.65 3.67 -7.27
CA VAL A 135 -7.46 4.49 -7.47
C VAL A 135 -6.45 4.13 -6.38
N PHE A 136 -5.26 3.72 -6.76
CA PHE A 136 -4.20 3.42 -5.81
C PHE A 136 -3.46 4.71 -5.43
N TYR A 137 -3.11 4.88 -4.15
CA TYR A 137 -2.24 5.96 -3.68
C TYR A 137 -1.02 5.36 -2.96
N PRO A 138 0.18 5.94 -3.14
CA PRO A 138 1.37 5.42 -2.53
C PRO A 138 1.45 5.78 -1.04
N ALA A 139 2.35 5.12 -0.31
CA ALA A 139 2.62 5.48 1.08
C ALA A 139 3.21 6.92 1.14
N PRO A 140 2.87 7.71 2.17
CA PRO A 140 3.50 9.02 2.38
C PRO A 140 5.03 8.89 2.51
N PRO A 141 5.81 9.84 1.97
CA PRO A 141 7.26 9.86 2.10
C PRO A 141 7.74 10.09 3.54
#